data_AF-A0A2I0P2Y4-F1
#
_entry.id   AF-A0A2I0P2Y4-F1
#
_cell.length_a   1.000
_cell.length_b   1.000
_cell.length_c   1.000
_cell.angle_alpha   90.00
_cell.angle_beta   90.00
_cell.angle_gamma   90.00
#
_symmetry.space_group_name_H-M   'P 1'
#
loop_
_entity.id
_entity.type
_entity.pdbx_description
1 polymer ?
#
loop_
_entity_poly.entity_id
_entity_poly.type
_entity_poly.pdbx_seq_one_letter_code
_entity_poly.pdbx_strand_id
1 'polypeptide(L)'
;MPRLVIQGKIPFQEAESHDTEECIINPESCALYRMLPANAKEYARNHPHLLEYLHIFPVDEYGIPLFFSELKRDLKGIKDPNLIYPAKPPIFIHIFFDPADVRNFYIPIEPSFLHNIATLLPAIDLRLVDLLDALEEDPVTAEERTAVLKRLIRQVLYVKKPGEPIDPSLLKIAEGPQSFGDKFKAFLSTDLTAKDAPAMSQAIANVPRLSDGRIIVSPQEFEAIEYQMIRDKIDVGVLYPFISDNFIEDISCDGLGPIFIEHKIFKGLKSVVGFDTEPELDDFCIKLAEKSRRPITYRNPIVDATLPDGSRINIVYSSEISRKGSNFSIRKAMDEVISITKLVEFGTCSYPLAAYLWICIENGMSLFMSGETASGKTTSMNALTTFISPESKIVSIEDTPELMIPHKNWVREVSKGKGKGEGEGGDVTMFDLLRAALRQRPNMIMVGEIRGVEGAVAFGAMQTGHPVMSTFHASSVEKLIQRLTGDPINIPKTFIDNLNLVVIQTAVRRPDGSTVRRQIAVSELVGYDAESGGFSFVEVFSWDPVTDTHEFNGKGSSYLLESKIATMLGIPEHKKAQIYMEVEKRAKILERLHKAGYTDFYELHDMLTKLKKQGLLTIDF
;
A
#
# COMPACT_ATOMS: atom_id res chain seq x y z
N MET A 1 1.52 -2.38 -27.62
CA MET A 1 2.02 -2.23 -26.24
C MET A 1 3.36 -1.54 -26.28
N PRO A 2 3.59 -0.50 -25.45
CA PRO A 2 4.90 0.12 -25.36
C PRO A 2 5.94 -0.88 -24.83
N ARG A 3 7.18 -0.70 -25.29
CA ARG A 3 8.31 -1.56 -24.98
C ARG A 3 8.77 -1.29 -23.56
N LEU A 4 8.75 -2.30 -22.69
CA LEU A 4 9.70 -2.33 -21.58
C LEU A 4 11.10 -2.48 -22.17
N VAL A 5 11.73 -1.36 -22.46
CA VAL A 5 13.19 -1.29 -22.48
C VAL A 5 13.56 -1.17 -21.01
N ILE A 6 14.35 -2.11 -20.49
CA ILE A 6 15.03 -1.91 -19.20
C ILE A 6 15.77 -0.58 -19.35
N GLN A 7 15.27 0.47 -18.70
CA GLN A 7 15.81 1.80 -18.82
C GLN A 7 17.05 1.90 -17.92
N GLY A 8 18.13 1.29 -18.40
CA GLY A 8 19.39 1.21 -17.70
C GLY A 8 20.10 -0.05 -18.10
N LYS A 9 21.35 0.09 -18.55
CA LYS A 9 22.31 -0.97 -18.35
C LYS A 9 22.14 -1.39 -16.89
N ILE A 10 21.92 -2.68 -16.67
CA ILE A 10 22.06 -3.30 -15.36
C ILE A 10 23.32 -2.68 -14.72
N PRO A 11 23.31 -2.30 -13.43
CA PRO A 11 24.33 -1.41 -12.85
C PRO A 11 25.74 -2.01 -12.75
N PHE A 12 25.94 -3.16 -13.38
CA PHE A 12 27.16 -3.92 -13.47
C PHE A 12 27.33 -4.44 -14.90
N GLN A 13 28.57 -4.72 -15.29
CA GLN A 13 28.86 -5.37 -16.57
C GLN A 13 28.48 -6.86 -16.47
N GLU A 14 27.68 -7.35 -17.41
CA GLU A 14 27.25 -8.75 -17.44
C GLU A 14 28.47 -9.69 -17.57
N ALA A 15 28.47 -10.76 -16.78
CA ALA A 15 29.47 -11.82 -16.90
C ALA A 15 29.25 -12.65 -18.18
N GLU A 16 30.33 -13.09 -18.83
CA GLU A 16 30.23 -14.02 -19.96
C GLU A 16 29.73 -15.38 -19.46
N SER A 17 28.51 -15.74 -19.84
CA SER A 17 27.87 -16.99 -19.45
C SER A 17 28.08 -18.07 -20.52
N HIS A 18 28.75 -19.16 -20.12
CA HIS A 18 28.69 -20.44 -20.80
C HIS A 18 27.85 -21.39 -19.91
N ASP A 19 26.82 -22.04 -20.47
CA ASP A 19 26.01 -23.12 -19.86
C ASP A 19 24.77 -22.77 -19.00
N THR A 20 24.03 -21.69 -19.29
CA THR A 20 22.75 -21.39 -18.58
C THR A 20 21.66 -22.45 -18.76
N GLU A 21 21.46 -22.99 -19.98
CA GLU A 21 20.38 -23.96 -20.23
C GLU A 21 20.57 -25.29 -19.50
N GLU A 22 21.79 -25.83 -19.46
CA GLU A 22 22.09 -27.07 -18.73
C GLU A 22 21.97 -26.87 -17.21
N CYS A 23 22.35 -25.70 -16.72
CA CYS A 23 22.21 -25.34 -15.31
C CYS A 23 20.75 -25.23 -14.87
N ILE A 24 19.83 -24.82 -15.74
CA ILE A 24 18.39 -24.78 -15.43
C ILE A 24 17.79 -26.19 -15.42
N ILE A 25 18.17 -27.03 -16.39
CA ILE A 25 17.66 -28.41 -16.50
C ILE A 25 18.19 -29.27 -15.35
N ASN A 26 19.44 -29.06 -14.94
CA ASN A 26 20.05 -29.74 -13.81
C ASN A 26 20.80 -28.74 -12.89
N PRO A 27 20.09 -28.09 -11.95
CA PRO A 27 20.70 -27.12 -11.04
C PRO A 27 21.82 -27.71 -10.18
N GLU A 28 21.75 -29.00 -9.84
CA GLU A 28 22.76 -29.65 -8.99
C GLU A 28 24.13 -29.80 -9.67
N SER A 29 24.18 -29.83 -11.01
CA SER A 29 25.47 -29.80 -11.74
C SER A 29 26.10 -28.41 -11.77
N CYS A 30 25.30 -27.35 -11.63
CA CYS A 30 25.77 -25.98 -11.67
C CYS A 30 26.67 -25.65 -10.46
N ALA A 31 27.86 -25.09 -10.71
CA ALA A 31 28.78 -24.67 -9.65
C ALA A 31 28.19 -23.51 -8.83
N LEU A 32 27.62 -22.51 -9.51
CA LEU A 32 26.99 -21.35 -8.88
C LEU A 32 25.84 -21.75 -7.97
N TYR A 33 24.93 -22.60 -8.45
CA TYR A 33 23.82 -23.12 -7.65
C TYR A 33 24.31 -23.85 -6.40
N ARG A 34 25.38 -24.65 -6.49
CA ARG A 34 25.95 -25.35 -5.33
C ARG A 34 26.51 -24.42 -4.26
N MET A 35 26.99 -23.24 -4.64
CA MET A 35 27.50 -22.21 -3.71
C MET A 35 26.38 -21.41 -3.02
N LEU A 36 25.14 -21.48 -3.52
CA LEU A 36 24.01 -20.76 -2.92
C LEU A 36 23.64 -21.32 -1.53
N PRO A 37 23.17 -20.46 -0.60
CA PRO A 37 22.63 -20.91 0.68
C PRO A 37 21.34 -21.72 0.48
N ALA A 38 20.96 -22.52 1.49
CA ALA A 38 19.86 -23.49 1.36
C ALA A 38 18.51 -22.86 0.97
N ASN A 39 18.19 -21.69 1.55
CA ASN A 39 16.98 -20.93 1.19
C ASN A 39 17.01 -20.44 -0.26
N ALA A 40 18.16 -19.94 -0.73
CA ALA A 40 18.31 -19.47 -2.11
C ALA A 40 18.22 -20.61 -3.14
N LYS A 41 18.75 -21.80 -2.81
CA LYS A 41 18.62 -23.01 -3.65
C LYS A 41 17.15 -23.38 -3.86
N GLU A 42 16.34 -23.33 -2.80
CA GLU A 42 14.91 -23.61 -2.90
C GLU A 42 14.19 -22.62 -3.81
N TYR A 43 14.46 -21.32 -3.67
CA TYR A 43 13.90 -20.30 -4.55
C TYR A 43 14.35 -20.48 -6.00
N ALA A 44 15.65 -20.64 -6.25
CA ALA A 44 16.21 -20.82 -7.60
C ALA A 44 15.69 -22.08 -8.29
N ARG A 45 15.42 -23.15 -7.53
CA ARG A 45 14.83 -24.39 -8.07
C ARG A 45 13.36 -24.20 -8.49
N ASN A 46 12.59 -23.45 -7.70
CA ASN A 46 11.17 -23.21 -7.97
C ASN A 46 10.95 -22.07 -8.99
N HIS A 47 11.94 -21.20 -9.15
CA HIS A 47 11.89 -19.98 -9.97
C HIS A 47 13.19 -19.83 -10.77
N PRO A 48 13.28 -20.48 -11.95
CA PRO A 48 14.52 -20.56 -12.73
C PRO A 48 15.14 -19.22 -13.14
N HIS A 49 14.31 -18.20 -13.38
CA HIS A 49 14.76 -16.86 -13.78
C HIS A 49 15.66 -16.19 -12.71
N LEU A 50 15.52 -16.58 -11.44
CA LEU A 50 16.44 -16.13 -10.38
C LEU A 50 17.85 -16.66 -10.61
N LEU A 51 17.98 -17.92 -11.03
CA LEU A 51 19.28 -18.53 -11.32
C LEU A 51 19.90 -17.92 -12.58
N GLU A 52 19.10 -17.66 -13.60
CA GLU A 52 19.55 -16.97 -14.82
C GLU A 52 20.09 -15.57 -14.51
N TYR A 53 19.39 -14.81 -13.65
CA TYR A 53 19.87 -13.51 -13.19
C TYR A 53 21.22 -13.61 -12.48
N LEU A 54 21.42 -14.62 -11.63
CA LEU A 54 22.69 -14.83 -10.95
C LEU A 54 23.83 -15.20 -11.90
N HIS A 55 23.55 -15.83 -13.03
CA HIS A 55 24.56 -16.17 -14.04
C HIS A 55 25.10 -14.95 -14.79
N ILE A 56 24.28 -13.91 -14.98
CA ILE A 56 24.74 -12.66 -15.59
C ILE A 56 25.37 -11.70 -14.57
N PHE A 57 25.10 -11.90 -13.28
CA PHE A 57 25.68 -11.10 -12.21
C PHE A 57 27.16 -11.43 -12.02
N PRO A 58 28.09 -10.45 -12.02
CA PRO A 58 29.51 -10.68 -11.84
C PRO A 58 29.86 -11.02 -10.38
N VAL A 59 29.53 -12.26 -9.99
CA VAL A 59 29.79 -12.81 -8.64
C VAL A 59 31.27 -12.83 -8.27
N ASP A 60 32.17 -12.90 -9.25
CA ASP A 60 33.61 -12.86 -9.03
C ASP A 60 34.10 -11.45 -8.59
N GLU A 61 33.38 -10.40 -8.99
CA GLU A 61 33.71 -9.01 -8.66
C GLU A 61 33.03 -8.56 -7.35
N TYR A 62 31.74 -8.85 -7.20
CA TYR A 62 30.93 -8.32 -6.09
C TYR A 62 30.59 -9.36 -5.00
N GLY A 63 30.97 -10.62 -5.21
CA GLY A 63 30.58 -11.74 -4.35
C GLY A 63 29.13 -12.17 -4.58
N ILE A 64 28.77 -13.35 -4.05
CA ILE A 64 27.40 -13.86 -4.13
C ILE A 64 26.47 -12.98 -3.27
N PRO A 65 25.33 -12.50 -3.81
CA PRO A 65 24.38 -11.72 -3.04
C PRO A 65 23.89 -12.46 -1.79
N LEU A 66 23.69 -11.73 -0.68
CA LEU A 66 23.12 -12.30 0.54
C LEU A 66 21.61 -12.55 0.36
N PHE A 67 21.15 -13.76 0.67
CA PHE A 67 19.74 -14.13 0.52
C PHE A 67 18.96 -14.08 1.83
N PHE A 68 17.90 -13.28 1.85
CA PHE A 68 17.00 -13.16 3.00
C PHE A 68 15.60 -13.62 2.60
N SER A 69 15.01 -14.52 3.39
CA SER A 69 13.60 -14.90 3.19
C SER A 69 12.64 -13.79 3.64
N GLU A 70 13.08 -12.96 4.59
CA GLU A 70 12.36 -11.78 5.08
C GLU A 70 13.39 -10.74 5.54
N LEU A 71 13.16 -9.47 5.23
CA LEU A 71 14.05 -8.39 5.66
C LEU A 71 13.76 -7.95 7.10
N LYS A 72 14.82 -7.75 7.86
CA LYS A 72 14.77 -7.23 9.23
C LYS A 72 15.28 -5.79 9.28
N ARG A 73 14.81 -5.03 10.28
CA ARG A 73 15.13 -3.58 10.42
C ARG A 73 16.60 -3.28 10.73
N ASP A 74 17.34 -4.25 11.25
CA ASP A 74 18.78 -4.16 11.52
C ASP A 74 19.64 -4.00 10.25
N LEU A 75 19.12 -4.41 9.09
CA LEU A 75 19.78 -4.23 7.79
C LEU A 75 19.92 -2.76 7.35
N LYS A 76 19.24 -1.81 8.04
CA LYS A 76 19.32 -0.37 7.75
C LYS A 76 20.75 0.20 7.79
N GLY A 77 21.65 -0.43 8.54
CA GLY A 77 23.04 0.03 8.70
C GLY A 77 24.02 -0.38 7.60
N ILE A 78 23.58 -1.19 6.63
CA ILE A 78 24.45 -1.68 5.55
C ILE A 78 24.74 -0.53 4.58
N LYS A 79 26.02 -0.17 4.42
CA LYS A 79 26.44 0.91 3.52
C LYS A 79 26.37 0.50 2.06
N ASP A 80 26.98 -0.65 1.74
CA ASP A 80 27.11 -1.17 0.37
C ASP A 80 26.31 -2.49 0.27
N PRO A 81 24.98 -2.42 0.11
CA PRO A 81 24.17 -3.63 0.04
C PRO A 81 24.44 -4.44 -1.23
N ASN A 82 24.49 -5.75 -1.07
CA ASN A 82 24.44 -6.75 -2.15
C ASN A 82 23.59 -7.91 -1.62
N LEU A 83 22.26 -7.78 -1.73
CA LEU A 83 21.31 -8.74 -1.14
C LEU A 83 20.05 -8.94 -1.98
N ILE A 84 19.53 -10.17 -1.95
CA ILE A 84 18.32 -10.58 -2.64
C ILE A 84 17.28 -11.05 -1.62
N TYR A 85 16.03 -10.64 -1.82
CA TYR A 85 14.89 -11.14 -1.05
C TYR A 85 13.67 -11.31 -1.96
N PRO A 86 12.74 -12.22 -1.61
CA PRO A 86 11.48 -12.36 -2.34
C PRO A 86 10.53 -11.22 -1.94
N ALA A 87 9.96 -10.51 -2.92
CA ALA A 87 8.85 -9.59 -2.67
C ALA A 87 7.55 -10.41 -2.56
N LYS A 88 7.13 -10.98 -3.69
CA LYS A 88 6.03 -11.94 -3.78
C LYS A 88 6.37 -12.89 -4.93
N PRO A 89 6.75 -14.15 -4.65
CA PRO A 89 7.14 -15.08 -5.72
C PRO A 89 6.09 -15.11 -6.84
N PRO A 90 6.51 -15.04 -8.11
CA PRO A 90 7.88 -15.25 -8.63
C PRO A 90 8.81 -14.02 -8.59
N ILE A 91 8.44 -12.91 -7.95
CA ILE A 91 9.23 -11.65 -7.97
C ILE A 91 10.26 -11.64 -6.85
N PHE A 92 11.54 -11.43 -7.22
CA PHE A 92 12.65 -11.21 -6.30
C PHE A 92 13.22 -9.81 -6.49
N ILE A 93 13.78 -9.24 -5.43
CA ILE A 93 14.36 -7.90 -5.46
C ILE A 93 15.83 -8.00 -5.07
N HIS A 94 16.70 -7.44 -5.91
CA HIS A 94 18.11 -7.23 -5.57
C HIS A 94 18.34 -5.77 -5.19
N ILE A 95 18.77 -5.56 -3.94
CA ILE A 95 19.24 -4.26 -3.46
C ILE A 95 20.75 -4.25 -3.64
N PHE A 96 21.22 -3.37 -4.54
CA PHE A 96 22.61 -3.31 -4.96
C PHE A 96 23.16 -1.90 -4.78
N PHE A 97 24.38 -1.76 -4.28
CA PHE A 97 24.96 -0.46 -4.02
C PHE A 97 25.26 0.33 -5.31
N ASP A 98 25.18 1.67 -5.23
CA ASP A 98 25.62 2.56 -6.30
C ASP A 98 26.86 3.33 -5.82
N PRO A 99 28.06 3.15 -6.41
CA PRO A 99 29.23 3.90 -6.00
C PRO A 99 29.18 5.39 -6.39
N ALA A 100 28.25 5.78 -7.28
CA ALA A 100 28.15 7.14 -7.82
C ALA A 100 27.02 7.98 -7.22
N ASP A 101 26.08 7.39 -6.46
CA ASP A 101 24.94 8.06 -5.85
C ASP A 101 24.78 7.62 -4.39
N VAL A 102 24.17 8.46 -3.55
CA VAL A 102 23.77 8.07 -2.20
C VAL A 102 22.62 7.06 -2.19
N ARG A 103 21.83 7.02 -3.28
CA ARG A 103 20.74 6.06 -3.47
C ARG A 103 21.26 4.78 -4.08
N ASN A 104 21.01 3.67 -3.41
CA ASN A 104 21.27 2.33 -3.93
C ASN A 104 20.23 1.93 -4.99
N PHE A 105 20.55 0.91 -5.77
CA PHE A 105 19.68 0.35 -6.80
C PHE A 105 18.61 -0.58 -6.21
N TYR A 106 17.42 -0.48 -6.79
CA TYR A 106 16.33 -1.43 -6.64
C TYR A 106 16.12 -2.17 -7.97
N ILE A 107 16.48 -3.45 -8.00
CA ILE A 107 16.45 -4.27 -9.22
C ILE A 107 15.38 -5.37 -9.04
N PRO A 108 14.21 -5.22 -9.68
CA PRO A 108 13.22 -6.29 -9.71
C PRO A 108 13.67 -7.39 -10.68
N ILE A 109 13.78 -8.61 -10.15
CA ILE A 109 14.11 -9.83 -10.88
C ILE A 109 12.78 -10.57 -11.15
N GLU A 110 12.27 -10.39 -12.35
CA GLU A 110 11.00 -10.96 -12.84
C GLU A 110 11.26 -12.08 -13.86
N PRO A 111 10.29 -12.99 -14.12
CA PRO A 111 10.42 -14.00 -15.17
C PRO A 111 10.74 -13.42 -16.56
N SER A 112 10.22 -12.24 -16.88
CA SER A 112 10.47 -11.57 -18.16
C SER A 112 11.79 -10.80 -18.21
N PHE A 113 12.64 -10.84 -17.17
CA PHE A 113 13.80 -9.96 -17.06
C PHE A 113 14.88 -10.22 -18.12
N LEU A 114 15.17 -11.49 -18.44
CA LEU A 114 16.24 -11.88 -19.36
C LEU A 114 15.76 -12.35 -20.73
N HIS A 115 14.46 -12.61 -20.89
CA HIS A 115 13.92 -13.12 -22.13
C HIS A 115 13.40 -11.98 -22.99
N ASN A 116 14.03 -11.77 -24.15
CA ASN A 116 13.51 -10.83 -25.14
C ASN A 116 12.30 -11.42 -25.86
N ILE A 117 11.13 -11.33 -25.24
CA ILE A 117 9.85 -11.79 -25.79
C ILE A 117 9.13 -10.69 -26.60
N ALA A 118 9.74 -9.51 -26.74
CA ALA A 118 9.11 -8.33 -27.36
C ALA A 118 8.71 -8.57 -28.83
N THR A 119 9.44 -9.43 -29.54
CA THR A 119 9.13 -9.81 -30.93
C THR A 119 7.96 -10.79 -31.03
N LEU A 120 7.71 -11.58 -29.97
CA LEU A 120 6.63 -12.57 -29.90
C LEU A 120 5.28 -11.95 -29.51
N LEU A 121 5.29 -10.97 -28.59
CA LEU A 121 4.07 -10.38 -28.01
C LEU A 121 3.06 -9.86 -29.05
N PRO A 122 3.43 -9.12 -30.12
CA PRO A 122 2.46 -8.66 -31.11
C PRO A 122 1.77 -9.80 -31.87
N ALA A 123 2.49 -10.89 -32.16
CA ALA A 123 1.93 -12.07 -32.81
C ALA A 123 0.96 -12.82 -31.90
N ILE A 124 1.26 -12.85 -30.60
CA ILE A 124 0.42 -13.47 -29.56
C ILE A 124 -0.84 -12.62 -29.34
N ASP A 125 -0.71 -11.30 -29.16
CA ASP A 125 -1.84 -10.38 -28.97
C ASP A 125 -2.85 -10.51 -30.12
N LEU A 126 -2.38 -10.59 -31.36
CA LEU A 126 -3.26 -10.77 -32.53
C LEU A 126 -4.04 -12.09 -32.49
N ARG A 127 -3.36 -13.19 -32.14
CA ARG A 127 -3.99 -14.52 -31.99
C ARG A 127 -5.00 -14.55 -30.86
N LEU A 128 -4.74 -13.84 -29.77
CA LEU A 128 -5.66 -13.76 -28.64
C LEU A 128 -6.93 -13.02 -29.00
N VAL A 129 -6.85 -11.94 -29.80
CA VAL A 129 -8.04 -11.23 -30.29
C VAL A 129 -8.98 -12.17 -31.04
N ASP A 130 -8.45 -13.02 -31.93
CA ASP A 130 -9.26 -14.00 -32.68
C ASP A 130 -9.99 -14.99 -31.75
N LEU A 131 -9.41 -15.33 -30.60
CA LEU A 131 -10.00 -16.26 -29.63
C LEU A 131 -10.95 -15.57 -28.64
N LEU A 132 -10.74 -14.29 -28.36
CA LEU A 132 -11.60 -13.50 -27.48
C LEU A 132 -13.01 -13.32 -28.09
N ASP A 133 -13.09 -13.12 -29.41
CA ASP A 133 -14.37 -13.01 -30.14
C ASP A 133 -15.23 -14.29 -30.04
N ALA A 134 -14.63 -15.42 -29.64
CA ALA A 134 -15.29 -16.71 -29.48
C ALA A 134 -15.73 -17.04 -28.04
N LEU A 135 -15.50 -16.13 -27.08
CA LEU A 135 -15.97 -16.31 -25.71
C LEU A 135 -17.49 -16.10 -25.61
N GLU A 136 -18.18 -17.03 -24.95
CA GLU A 136 -19.63 -16.95 -24.73
C GLU A 136 -20.00 -15.90 -23.66
N GLU A 137 -19.15 -15.72 -22.66
CA GLU A 137 -19.35 -14.78 -21.55
C GLU A 137 -18.07 -14.02 -21.21
N ASP A 138 -18.22 -12.74 -20.88
CA ASP A 138 -17.12 -11.87 -20.47
C ASP A 138 -16.77 -12.06 -18.98
N PRO A 139 -15.48 -12.29 -18.64
CA PRO A 139 -15.06 -12.45 -17.25
C PRO A 139 -15.16 -11.13 -16.46
N VAL A 140 -15.83 -11.18 -15.30
CA VAL A 140 -16.15 -10.01 -14.49
C VAL A 140 -15.06 -9.73 -13.46
N THR A 141 -14.54 -10.78 -12.81
CA THR A 141 -13.53 -10.64 -11.75
C THR A 141 -12.10 -10.71 -12.30
N ALA A 142 -11.13 -10.14 -11.57
CA ALA A 142 -9.71 -10.23 -11.95
C ALA A 142 -9.19 -11.68 -11.97
N GLU A 143 -9.71 -12.52 -11.07
CA GLU A 143 -9.38 -13.94 -10.98
C GLU A 143 -9.90 -14.71 -12.20
N GLU A 144 -11.16 -14.48 -12.59
CA GLU A 144 -11.75 -15.04 -13.82
C GLU A 144 -10.97 -14.59 -15.06
N ARG A 145 -10.65 -13.29 -15.16
CA ARG A 145 -9.84 -12.74 -16.26
C ARG A 145 -8.49 -13.42 -16.36
N THR A 146 -7.84 -13.65 -15.22
CA THR A 146 -6.55 -14.33 -15.15
C THR A 146 -6.67 -15.77 -15.61
N ALA A 147 -7.68 -16.49 -15.14
CA ALA A 147 -7.91 -17.88 -15.53
C ALA A 147 -8.19 -18.01 -17.04
N VAL A 148 -9.02 -17.12 -17.59
CA VAL A 148 -9.32 -17.06 -19.03
C VAL A 148 -8.06 -16.76 -19.83
N LEU A 149 -7.29 -15.73 -19.44
CA LEU A 149 -6.06 -15.36 -20.15
C LEU A 149 -5.03 -16.50 -20.15
N LYS A 150 -4.81 -17.17 -19.00
CA LYS A 150 -3.93 -18.34 -18.93
C LYS A 150 -4.37 -19.47 -19.84
N ARG A 151 -5.68 -19.74 -19.91
CA ARG A 151 -6.25 -20.74 -20.82
C ARG A 151 -5.98 -20.37 -22.29
N LEU A 152 -6.20 -19.12 -22.66
CA LEU A 152 -5.99 -18.65 -24.03
C LEU A 152 -4.51 -18.68 -24.43
N ILE A 153 -3.60 -18.25 -23.54
CA ILE A 153 -2.16 -18.33 -23.77
C ILE A 153 -1.71 -19.77 -24.07
N ARG A 154 -2.22 -20.75 -23.31
CA ARG A 154 -1.95 -22.19 -23.55
C ARG A 154 -2.50 -22.72 -24.88
N GLN A 155 -3.53 -22.10 -25.43
CA GLN A 155 -4.07 -22.45 -26.75
C GLN A 155 -3.26 -21.83 -27.88
N VAL A 156 -2.70 -20.63 -27.67
CA VAL A 156 -1.91 -19.89 -28.67
C VAL A 156 -0.46 -20.40 -28.73
N LEU A 157 0.10 -20.85 -27.61
CA LEU A 157 1.50 -21.23 -27.50
C LEU A 157 1.72 -22.75 -27.53
N TYR A 158 2.83 -23.15 -28.13
CA TYR A 158 3.38 -24.51 -28.05
C TYR A 158 4.71 -24.48 -27.32
N VAL A 159 4.78 -25.14 -26.16
CA VAL A 159 6.01 -25.25 -25.36
C VAL A 159 6.85 -26.39 -25.90
N LYS A 160 7.99 -26.06 -26.50
CA LYS A 160 8.95 -27.04 -27.03
C LYS A 160 9.68 -27.74 -25.89
N LYS A 161 9.77 -29.07 -25.91
CA LYS A 161 10.57 -29.80 -24.93
C LYS A 161 12.08 -29.74 -25.27
N PRO A 162 12.98 -29.72 -24.26
CA PRO A 162 14.41 -29.79 -24.51
C PRO A 162 14.78 -31.03 -25.35
N GLY A 163 15.50 -30.83 -26.46
CA GLY A 163 15.91 -31.90 -27.37
C GLY A 163 14.84 -32.42 -28.34
N GLU A 164 13.63 -31.84 -28.36
CA GLU A 164 12.57 -32.23 -29.29
C GLU A 164 12.88 -31.75 -30.72
N PRO A 165 13.03 -32.66 -31.71
CA PRO A 165 13.18 -32.27 -33.10
C PRO A 165 11.83 -31.76 -33.62
N ILE A 166 11.80 -30.49 -34.04
CA ILE A 166 10.63 -29.96 -34.76
C ILE A 166 10.84 -30.31 -36.23
N ASP A 167 9.95 -31.14 -36.79
CA ASP A 167 9.97 -31.46 -38.21
C ASP A 167 9.87 -30.16 -39.03
N PRO A 168 10.88 -29.84 -39.87
CA PRO A 168 10.87 -28.62 -40.69
C PRO A 168 9.65 -28.51 -41.62
N SER A 169 9.00 -29.63 -41.95
CA SER A 169 7.77 -29.64 -42.76
C SER A 169 6.54 -29.12 -42.02
N LEU A 170 6.58 -29.06 -40.68
CA LEU A 170 5.52 -28.52 -39.83
C LEU A 170 5.71 -27.02 -39.54
N LEU A 171 6.87 -26.46 -39.87
CA LEU A 171 7.18 -25.04 -39.74
C LEU A 171 6.72 -24.30 -40.99
N LYS A 172 5.81 -23.33 -40.82
CA LYS A 172 5.52 -22.34 -41.86
C LYS A 172 6.28 -21.06 -41.56
N ILE A 173 7.10 -20.61 -42.51
CA ILE A 173 7.47 -19.19 -42.63
C ILE A 173 6.27 -18.51 -43.28
N ALA A 174 5.69 -17.49 -42.65
CA ALA A 174 4.51 -16.85 -43.21
C ALA A 174 4.88 -16.09 -44.49
N GLU A 175 4.26 -16.46 -45.63
CA GLU A 175 4.04 -15.47 -46.69
C GLU A 175 3.12 -14.38 -46.13
N GLY A 176 3.44 -13.11 -46.40
CA GLY A 176 2.74 -11.96 -45.84
C GLY A 176 1.21 -12.06 -46.00
N PRO A 177 0.43 -11.47 -45.07
CA PRO A 177 -1.00 -11.73 -44.98
C PRO A 177 -1.72 -11.35 -46.28
N GLN A 178 -2.26 -12.34 -47.00
CA GLN A 178 -3.25 -12.10 -48.05
C GLN A 178 -4.59 -11.78 -47.39
N SER A 179 -5.01 -10.51 -47.54
CA SER A 179 -6.35 -9.98 -47.23
C SER A 179 -6.74 -9.92 -45.76
N PHE A 180 -6.45 -8.83 -45.06
CA PHE A 180 -7.31 -8.26 -43.98
C PHE A 180 -6.89 -6.79 -43.70
N GLY A 181 -7.33 -5.88 -44.57
CA GLY A 181 -6.83 -4.49 -44.62
C GLY A 181 -7.46 -3.50 -43.62
N ASP A 182 -8.70 -3.72 -43.20
CA ASP A 182 -9.48 -2.62 -42.60
C ASP A 182 -9.62 -2.70 -41.06
N LYS A 183 -9.82 -3.90 -40.48
CA LYS A 183 -9.84 -4.08 -39.01
C LYS A 183 -8.44 -3.98 -38.38
N PHE A 184 -7.41 -4.47 -39.09
CA PHE A 184 -6.01 -4.42 -38.65
C PHE A 184 -5.48 -2.98 -38.64
N LYS A 185 -5.85 -2.17 -39.63
CA LYS A 185 -5.57 -0.73 -39.64
C LYS A 185 -6.27 -0.02 -38.49
N ALA A 186 -7.55 -0.32 -38.22
CA ALA A 186 -8.29 0.29 -37.12
C ALA A 186 -7.62 0.01 -35.76
N PHE A 187 -7.27 -1.24 -35.47
CA PHE A 187 -6.63 -1.67 -34.22
C PHE A 187 -5.24 -1.04 -34.01
N LEU A 188 -4.40 -0.98 -35.06
CA LEU A 188 -3.10 -0.31 -35.02
C LEU A 188 -3.19 1.23 -35.04
N SER A 189 -4.26 1.80 -35.59
CA SER A 189 -4.45 3.26 -35.67
C SER A 189 -5.05 3.89 -34.42
N THR A 190 -5.56 3.08 -33.49
CA THR A 190 -5.85 3.50 -32.11
C THR A 190 -4.57 3.79 -31.32
N ASP A 191 -3.44 3.21 -31.74
CA ASP A 191 -2.09 3.59 -31.29
C ASP A 191 -1.56 4.72 -32.20
N LEU A 192 -1.93 5.96 -31.86
CA LEU A 192 -1.39 7.18 -32.49
C LEU A 192 0.08 7.40 -32.09
N THR A 193 1.00 6.54 -32.53
CA THR A 193 2.46 6.80 -32.69
C THR A 193 3.19 5.57 -33.25
N ALA A 194 2.95 5.16 -34.50
CA ALA A 194 3.77 4.12 -35.14
C ALA A 194 4.47 4.64 -36.40
N LYS A 195 5.66 5.22 -36.24
CA LYS A 195 6.62 5.41 -37.35
C LYS A 195 7.20 4.07 -37.87
N ASP A 196 6.94 2.94 -37.19
CA ASP A 196 7.58 1.64 -37.41
C ASP A 196 6.66 0.51 -37.92
N ALA A 197 5.48 0.82 -38.45
CA ALA A 197 4.51 -0.18 -38.94
C ALA A 197 5.06 -1.26 -39.92
N PRO A 198 6.01 -0.95 -40.85
CA PRO A 198 6.56 -1.96 -41.77
C PRO A 198 7.50 -2.96 -41.07
N ALA A 199 8.28 -2.50 -40.08
CA ALA A 199 9.24 -3.35 -39.35
C ALA A 199 8.51 -4.34 -38.42
N MET A 200 7.42 -3.91 -37.79
CA MET A 200 6.58 -4.75 -36.94
C MET A 200 5.93 -5.90 -37.75
N SER A 201 5.48 -5.62 -38.97
CA SER A 201 4.84 -6.61 -39.86
C SER A 201 5.82 -7.70 -40.31
N GLN A 202 7.08 -7.34 -40.57
CA GLN A 202 8.14 -8.31 -40.89
C GLN A 202 8.57 -9.12 -39.66
N ALA A 203 8.65 -8.50 -38.48
CA ALA A 203 8.97 -9.21 -37.23
C ALA A 203 7.92 -10.27 -36.90
N ILE A 204 6.63 -9.97 -37.07
CA ILE A 204 5.52 -10.91 -36.84
C ILE A 204 5.56 -12.11 -37.82
N ALA A 205 6.00 -11.88 -39.06
CA ALA A 205 6.09 -12.91 -40.11
C ALA A 205 7.20 -13.94 -39.84
N ASN A 206 8.25 -13.54 -39.12
CA ASN A 206 9.40 -14.38 -38.81
C ASN A 206 9.24 -15.21 -37.51
N VAL A 207 8.13 -15.08 -36.80
CA VAL A 207 7.86 -15.84 -35.58
C VAL A 207 7.60 -17.32 -35.93
N PRO A 208 8.34 -18.28 -35.36
CA PRO A 208 8.16 -19.71 -35.66
C PRO A 208 6.81 -20.22 -35.16
N ARG A 209 6.08 -20.92 -36.04
CA ARG A 209 4.73 -21.45 -35.77
C ARG A 209 4.59 -22.88 -36.27
N LEU A 210 3.75 -23.64 -35.58
CA LEU A 210 3.26 -24.94 -36.03
C LEU A 210 2.27 -24.78 -37.20
N SER A 211 1.91 -25.90 -37.83
CA SER A 211 0.96 -25.97 -38.95
C SER A 211 -0.47 -25.56 -38.56
N ASP A 212 -0.86 -25.76 -37.30
CA ASP A 212 -2.10 -25.23 -36.69
C ASP A 212 -1.99 -23.74 -36.30
N GLY A 213 -0.79 -23.17 -36.45
CA GLY A 213 -0.49 -21.78 -36.24
C GLY A 213 -0.11 -21.38 -34.81
N ARG A 214 -0.03 -22.34 -33.88
CA ARG A 214 0.50 -22.06 -32.53
C ARG A 214 1.95 -21.59 -32.59
N ILE A 215 2.29 -20.60 -31.76
CA ILE A 215 3.63 -20.01 -31.71
C ILE A 215 4.52 -20.90 -30.84
N ILE A 216 5.71 -21.23 -31.36
CA ILE A 216 6.66 -22.12 -30.69
C ILE A 216 7.51 -21.30 -29.74
N VAL A 217 7.57 -21.72 -28.48
CA VAL A 217 8.33 -21.06 -27.40
C VAL A 217 9.05 -22.08 -26.53
N SER A 218 10.13 -21.67 -25.87
CA SER A 218 10.77 -22.44 -24.81
C SER A 218 9.92 -22.43 -23.52
N PRO A 219 10.17 -23.34 -22.55
CA PRO A 219 9.52 -23.30 -21.24
C PRO A 219 9.70 -21.96 -20.51
N GLN A 220 10.89 -21.37 -20.59
CA GLN A 220 11.22 -20.10 -19.95
C GLN A 220 10.54 -18.91 -20.65
N GLU A 221 10.53 -18.91 -21.99
CA GLU A 221 9.76 -17.93 -22.77
C GLU A 221 8.26 -18.02 -22.46
N PHE A 222 7.72 -19.23 -22.28
CA PHE A 222 6.32 -19.41 -21.89
C PHE A 222 6.02 -18.80 -20.52
N GLU A 223 6.86 -19.04 -19.52
CA GLU A 223 6.70 -18.46 -18.18
C GLU A 223 6.81 -16.93 -18.21
N ALA A 224 7.80 -16.40 -18.94
CA ALA A 224 7.97 -14.98 -19.16
C ALA A 224 6.76 -14.33 -19.85
N ILE A 225 6.21 -14.96 -20.89
CA ILE A 225 5.01 -14.50 -21.59
C ILE A 225 3.79 -14.56 -20.66
N GLU A 226 3.54 -15.69 -19.99
CA GLU A 226 2.40 -15.83 -19.09
C GLU A 226 2.43 -14.74 -18.01
N TYR A 227 3.59 -14.55 -17.37
CA TYR A 227 3.80 -13.52 -16.36
C TYR A 227 3.58 -12.10 -16.94
N GLN A 228 4.29 -11.74 -18.02
CA GLN A 228 4.23 -10.39 -18.57
C GLN A 228 2.82 -10.03 -19.08
N MET A 229 2.12 -10.97 -19.72
CA MET A 229 0.76 -10.71 -20.22
C MET A 229 -0.25 -10.48 -19.10
N ILE A 230 -0.17 -11.26 -18.01
CA ILE A 230 -1.02 -11.04 -16.83
C ILE A 230 -0.70 -9.70 -16.19
N ARG A 231 0.59 -9.43 -15.96
CA ARG A 231 1.09 -8.19 -15.37
C ARG A 231 0.60 -6.96 -16.13
N ASP A 232 0.72 -6.97 -17.46
CA ASP A 232 0.45 -5.80 -18.31
C ASP A 232 -1.06 -5.66 -18.61
N LYS A 233 -1.78 -6.75 -18.91
CA LYS A 233 -3.21 -6.69 -19.26
C LYS A 233 -4.11 -6.59 -18.02
N ILE A 234 -3.82 -7.35 -16.97
CA ILE A 234 -4.70 -7.49 -15.80
C ILE A 234 -4.24 -6.55 -14.69
N ASP A 235 -2.99 -6.66 -14.25
CA ASP A 235 -2.45 -5.92 -13.11
C ASP A 235 -2.03 -4.48 -13.48
N VAL A 236 -1.08 -3.88 -12.75
CA VAL A 236 -0.64 -2.49 -12.94
C VAL A 236 0.57 -2.33 -13.87
N GLY A 237 0.85 -3.33 -14.71
CA GLY A 237 1.98 -3.33 -15.64
C GLY A 237 3.33 -3.21 -14.94
N VAL A 238 4.18 -2.30 -15.42
CA VAL A 238 5.57 -2.12 -14.92
C VAL A 238 5.65 -1.83 -13.42
N LEU A 239 4.55 -1.38 -12.81
CA LEU A 239 4.48 -1.10 -11.38
C LEU A 239 4.26 -2.35 -10.51
N TYR A 240 3.95 -3.50 -11.11
CA TYR A 240 3.54 -4.69 -10.37
C TYR A 240 4.60 -5.21 -9.39
N PRO A 241 5.91 -5.24 -9.70
CA PRO A 241 6.93 -5.59 -8.70
C PRO A 241 6.93 -4.67 -7.50
N PHE A 242 6.77 -3.37 -7.72
CA PHE A 242 6.79 -2.36 -6.67
C PHE A 242 5.54 -2.45 -5.79
N ILE A 243 4.37 -2.65 -6.40
CA ILE A 243 3.11 -2.87 -5.67
C ILE A 243 3.13 -4.19 -4.91
N SER A 244 3.78 -5.23 -5.44
CA SER A 244 3.88 -6.53 -4.78
C SER A 244 4.88 -6.57 -3.62
N ASP A 245 5.74 -5.57 -3.49
CA ASP A 245 6.78 -5.52 -2.46
C ASP A 245 6.33 -4.79 -1.19
N ASN A 246 6.06 -5.54 -0.13
CA ASN A 246 5.57 -5.02 1.16
C ASN A 246 6.55 -4.07 1.86
N PHE A 247 7.81 -3.97 1.42
CA PHE A 247 8.80 -3.06 1.98
C PHE A 247 8.81 -1.67 1.33
N ILE A 248 8.04 -1.44 0.27
CA ILE A 248 7.88 -0.11 -0.35
C ILE A 248 6.78 0.68 0.36
N GLU A 249 7.02 1.97 0.61
CA GLU A 249 6.05 2.93 1.16
C GLU A 249 5.51 3.85 0.07
N ASP A 250 6.40 4.45 -0.73
CA ASP A 250 6.05 5.37 -1.81
C ASP A 250 6.78 5.00 -3.12
N ILE A 251 6.15 5.23 -4.26
CA ILE A 251 6.70 5.07 -5.62
C ILE A 251 6.53 6.40 -6.35
N SER A 252 7.57 6.89 -7.02
CA SER A 252 7.57 8.17 -7.74
C SER A 252 8.22 8.04 -9.10
N CYS A 253 7.54 8.53 -10.14
CA CYS A 253 8.09 8.73 -11.47
C CYS A 253 8.00 10.22 -11.79
N ASP A 254 9.13 10.91 -11.80
CA ASP A 254 9.22 12.38 -11.93
C ASP A 254 9.20 12.87 -13.40
N GLY A 255 8.95 11.97 -14.35
CA GLY A 255 9.11 12.19 -15.79
C GLY A 255 9.97 11.10 -16.43
N LEU A 256 10.63 11.43 -17.55
CA LEU A 256 11.57 10.53 -18.20
C LEU A 256 12.75 10.17 -17.28
N GLY A 257 13.11 8.89 -17.28
CA GLY A 257 14.14 8.33 -16.42
C GLY A 257 13.61 7.29 -15.43
N PRO A 258 14.42 6.97 -14.40
CA PRO A 258 14.14 5.86 -13.49
C PRO A 258 12.99 6.18 -12.53
N ILE A 259 12.31 5.12 -12.08
CA ILE A 259 11.37 5.18 -10.96
C ILE A 259 12.17 5.26 -9.65
N PHE A 260 11.76 6.15 -8.76
CA PHE A 260 12.27 6.28 -7.41
C PHE A 260 11.27 5.67 -6.41
N ILE A 261 11.80 5.11 -5.33
CA ILE A 261 10.97 4.53 -4.27
C ILE A 261 11.47 4.93 -2.88
N GLU A 262 10.56 4.98 -1.91
CA GLU A 262 10.90 5.02 -0.49
C GLU A 262 10.72 3.62 0.10
N HIS A 263 11.82 3.00 0.53
CA HIS A 263 11.84 1.66 1.11
C HIS A 263 11.91 1.73 2.64
N LYS A 264 11.10 0.92 3.35
CA LYS A 264 10.98 0.89 4.83
C LYS A 264 12.33 0.79 5.54
N ILE A 265 13.24 -0.04 5.01
CA ILE A 265 14.59 -0.28 5.54
C ILE A 265 15.64 0.61 4.87
N PHE A 266 15.83 0.50 3.55
CA PHE A 266 16.93 1.15 2.81
C PHE A 266 16.67 2.60 2.38
N LYS A 267 15.52 3.20 2.71
CA LYS A 267 15.18 4.59 2.36
C LYS A 267 15.10 4.81 0.85
N GLY A 268 15.43 6.00 0.39
CA GLY A 268 15.30 6.37 -1.02
C GLY A 268 16.18 5.50 -1.91
N LEU A 269 15.56 4.71 -2.79
CA LEU A 269 16.24 3.88 -3.79
C LEU A 269 15.89 4.34 -5.21
N LYS A 270 16.79 4.03 -6.16
CA LYS A 270 16.59 4.26 -7.59
C LYS A 270 16.39 2.92 -8.29
N SER A 271 15.30 2.77 -9.04
CA SER A 271 15.09 1.54 -9.80
C SER A 271 15.81 1.56 -11.15
N VAL A 272 16.10 0.36 -11.66
CA VAL A 272 16.52 0.15 -13.06
C VAL A 272 15.35 0.16 -14.04
N VAL A 273 14.11 0.21 -13.54
CA VAL A 273 12.89 0.37 -14.34
C VAL A 273 12.55 1.85 -14.43
N GLY A 274 12.19 2.31 -15.62
CA GLY A 274 11.93 3.72 -15.93
C GLY A 274 11.25 3.89 -17.29
N PHE A 275 11.18 5.14 -17.75
CA PHE A 275 10.58 5.52 -19.03
C PHE A 275 11.56 6.32 -19.90
N ASP A 276 11.82 5.85 -21.12
CA ASP A 276 12.74 6.48 -22.09
C ASP A 276 12.08 7.56 -22.94
N THR A 277 10.78 7.41 -23.22
CA THR A 277 10.09 8.24 -24.21
C THR A 277 8.80 8.81 -23.65
N GLU A 278 8.50 10.07 -24.01
CA GLU A 278 7.26 10.73 -23.56
C GLU A 278 6.00 9.97 -23.98
N PRO A 279 5.87 9.45 -25.22
CA PRO A 279 4.67 8.71 -25.62
C PRO A 279 4.41 7.46 -24.78
N GLU A 280 5.46 6.77 -24.35
CA GLU A 280 5.36 5.59 -23.50
C GLU A 280 4.84 5.94 -22.11
N LEU A 281 5.43 6.97 -21.49
CA LEU A 281 5.03 7.45 -20.17
C LEU A 281 3.60 8.01 -20.19
N ASP A 282 3.25 8.75 -21.23
CA ASP A 282 1.90 9.28 -21.42
C ASP A 282 0.85 8.17 -21.58
N ASP A 283 1.10 7.17 -22.42
CA ASP A 283 0.22 6.02 -22.60
C ASP A 283 0.07 5.21 -21.30
N PHE A 284 1.18 5.03 -20.57
CA PHE A 284 1.16 4.36 -19.27
C PHE A 284 0.27 5.10 -18.26
N CYS A 285 0.44 6.42 -18.13
CA CYS A 285 -0.38 7.27 -17.25
C CYS A 285 -1.87 7.17 -17.62
N ILE A 286 -2.21 7.27 -18.91
CA ILE A 286 -3.61 7.17 -19.38
C ILE A 286 -4.22 5.82 -18.97
N LYS A 287 -3.53 4.71 -19.25
CA LYS A 287 -4.02 3.36 -18.89
C LYS A 287 -4.18 3.17 -17.39
N LEU A 288 -3.23 3.69 -16.61
CA LEU A 288 -3.27 3.59 -15.16
C LEU A 288 -4.46 4.36 -14.56
N ALA A 289 -4.77 5.52 -15.13
CA ALA A 289 -5.91 6.33 -14.75
C ALA A 289 -7.26 5.70 -15.14
N GLU A 290 -7.34 5.08 -16.32
CA GLU A 290 -8.50 4.29 -16.76
C GLU A 290 -8.75 3.07 -15.84
N LYS A 291 -7.69 2.34 -15.47
CA LYS A 291 -7.78 1.24 -14.48
C LYS A 291 -8.25 1.74 -13.12
N SER A 292 -7.90 2.98 -12.76
CA SER A 292 -8.37 3.66 -11.55
C SER A 292 -9.77 4.29 -11.70
N ARG A 293 -10.47 4.05 -12.83
CA ARG A 293 -11.80 4.57 -13.17
C ARG A 293 -11.89 6.09 -13.13
N ARG A 294 -10.78 6.78 -13.44
CA ARG A 294 -10.69 8.24 -13.52
C ARG A 294 -9.86 8.63 -14.76
N PRO A 295 -10.46 8.66 -15.96
CA PRO A 295 -9.71 8.90 -17.19
C PRO A 295 -9.09 10.31 -17.19
N ILE A 296 -7.84 10.40 -17.64
CA ILE A 296 -7.14 11.68 -17.81
C ILE A 296 -7.46 12.27 -19.19
N THR A 297 -7.51 13.60 -19.27
CA THR A 297 -7.64 14.31 -20.54
C THR A 297 -6.75 15.54 -20.52
N TYR A 298 -6.42 16.11 -21.68
CA TYR A 298 -5.72 17.40 -21.74
C TYR A 298 -6.44 18.54 -21.00
N ARG A 299 -7.77 18.48 -20.86
CA ARG A 299 -8.54 19.48 -20.11
C ARG A 299 -8.51 19.25 -18.59
N ASN A 300 -8.33 18.00 -18.16
CA ASN A 300 -8.16 17.62 -16.76
C ASN A 300 -6.91 16.74 -16.61
N PRO A 301 -5.74 17.36 -16.64
CA PRO A 301 -4.46 16.65 -16.66
C PRO A 301 -4.02 16.16 -15.28
N ILE A 302 -4.72 16.57 -14.21
CA ILE A 302 -4.40 16.16 -12.84
C ILE A 302 -5.48 15.18 -12.38
N VAL A 303 -5.06 13.99 -11.94
CA VAL A 303 -5.96 12.95 -11.44
C VAL A 303 -5.44 12.44 -10.10
N ASP A 304 -6.30 12.51 -9.10
CA ASP A 304 -6.17 11.79 -7.83
C ASP A 304 -7.14 10.61 -7.83
N ALA A 305 -6.62 9.40 -7.64
CA ALA A 305 -7.38 8.17 -7.67
C ALA A 305 -6.85 7.11 -6.70
N THR A 306 -7.51 5.95 -6.69
CA THR A 306 -7.14 4.79 -5.88
C THR A 306 -6.94 3.60 -6.82
N LEU A 307 -5.79 2.94 -6.69
CA LEU A 307 -5.46 1.72 -7.43
C LEU A 307 -6.26 0.52 -6.90
N PRO A 308 -6.36 -0.58 -7.65
CA PRO A 308 -7.14 -1.76 -7.23
C PRO A 308 -6.72 -2.38 -5.88
N ASP A 309 -5.46 -2.21 -5.49
CA ASP A 309 -4.89 -2.66 -4.21
C ASP A 309 -5.20 -1.70 -3.04
N GLY A 310 -5.85 -0.56 -3.30
CA GLY A 310 -6.16 0.49 -2.32
C GLY A 310 -5.10 1.60 -2.25
N SER A 311 -4.00 1.49 -2.99
CA SER A 311 -2.94 2.50 -2.99
C SER A 311 -3.42 3.81 -3.59
N ARG A 312 -2.96 4.95 -3.06
CA ARG A 312 -3.29 6.28 -3.60
C ARG A 312 -2.38 6.58 -4.77
N ILE A 313 -2.93 7.12 -5.84
CA ILE A 313 -2.15 7.60 -6.97
C ILE A 313 -2.53 9.04 -7.31
N ASN A 314 -1.49 9.86 -7.52
CA ASN A 314 -1.58 11.17 -8.14
C ASN A 314 -0.88 11.09 -9.50
N ILE A 315 -1.54 11.58 -10.55
CA ILE A 315 -0.98 11.66 -11.90
C ILE A 315 -1.09 13.10 -12.38
N VAL A 316 0.01 13.60 -12.95
CA VAL A 316 0.07 14.88 -13.67
C VAL A 316 0.47 14.60 -15.11
N TYR A 317 -0.50 14.72 -16.00
CA TYR A 317 -0.39 14.38 -17.41
C TYR A 317 0.10 15.56 -18.26
N SER A 318 0.88 15.23 -19.30
CA SER A 318 1.45 16.10 -20.33
C SER A 318 2.69 16.89 -19.93
N SER A 319 3.63 16.97 -20.88
CA SER A 319 4.82 17.81 -20.82
C SER A 319 4.53 19.33 -20.83
N GLU A 320 3.30 19.74 -21.15
CA GLU A 320 2.86 21.14 -21.05
C GLU A 320 2.83 21.63 -19.59
N ILE A 321 2.54 20.73 -18.65
CA ILE A 321 2.41 21.03 -17.21
C ILE A 321 3.66 20.55 -16.47
N SER A 322 4.08 19.31 -16.75
CA SER A 322 5.27 18.71 -16.15
C SER A 322 6.42 18.68 -17.15
N ARG A 323 7.36 19.62 -17.04
CA ARG A 323 8.41 19.84 -18.07
C ARG A 323 9.34 18.66 -18.34
N LYS A 324 9.34 17.62 -17.50
CA LYS A 324 10.11 16.38 -17.70
C LYS A 324 9.30 15.24 -18.33
N GLY A 325 8.09 15.53 -18.82
CA GLY A 325 7.09 14.53 -19.23
C GLY A 325 6.04 14.34 -18.12
N SER A 326 4.99 13.57 -18.42
CA SER A 326 3.99 13.19 -17.41
C SER A 326 4.66 12.60 -16.16
N ASN A 327 4.09 12.82 -14.98
CA ASN A 327 4.62 12.26 -13.73
C ASN A 327 3.50 11.60 -12.91
N PHE A 328 3.89 10.70 -12.03
CA PHE A 328 2.98 10.11 -11.06
C PHE A 328 3.66 9.80 -9.73
N SER A 329 2.86 9.82 -8.66
CA SER A 329 3.29 9.43 -7.32
C SER A 329 2.25 8.50 -6.71
N ILE A 330 2.72 7.37 -6.18
CA ILE A 330 1.88 6.37 -5.53
C ILE A 330 2.30 6.27 -4.07
N ARG A 331 1.31 6.36 -3.17
CA ARG A 331 1.48 5.99 -1.77
C ARG A 331 0.81 4.64 -1.55
N LYS A 332 1.62 3.65 -1.20
CA LYS A 332 1.11 2.29 -1.05
C LYS A 332 0.12 2.17 0.11
N ALA A 333 -0.93 1.38 -0.11
CA ALA A 333 -1.78 0.93 0.99
C ALA A 333 -0.96 0.04 1.93
N MET A 334 -1.20 0.15 3.23
CA MET A 334 -0.55 -0.71 4.22
C MET A 334 -1.24 -2.08 4.22
N ASP A 335 -0.51 -3.14 3.88
CA ASP A 335 -1.03 -4.52 3.93
C ASP A 335 -1.23 -5.03 5.36
N GLU A 336 -0.39 -4.59 6.31
CA GLU A 336 -0.44 -5.06 7.70
C GLU A 336 -0.86 -3.94 8.66
N VAL A 337 -1.93 -4.20 9.42
CA VAL A 337 -2.43 -3.28 10.44
C VAL A 337 -1.65 -3.50 11.73
N ILE A 338 -1.07 -2.43 12.28
CA ILE A 338 -0.29 -2.51 13.52
C ILE A 338 -1.25 -2.57 14.71
N SER A 339 -1.10 -3.59 15.56
CA SER A 339 -1.88 -3.76 16.78
C SER A 339 -1.42 -2.82 17.91
N ILE A 340 -2.29 -2.61 18.91
CA ILE A 340 -1.94 -1.80 20.08
C ILE A 340 -0.80 -2.41 20.90
N THR A 341 -0.64 -3.74 20.91
CA THR A 341 0.48 -4.41 21.58
C THR A 341 1.80 -4.14 20.86
N LYS A 342 1.82 -4.15 19.52
CA LYS A 342 3.00 -3.72 18.73
C LYS A 342 3.32 -2.23 18.94
N LEU A 343 2.32 -1.35 19.08
CA LEU A 343 2.58 0.06 19.42
C LEU A 343 3.23 0.23 20.79
N VAL A 344 2.83 -0.59 21.78
CA VAL A 344 3.50 -0.63 23.08
C VAL A 344 4.91 -1.18 22.97
N GLU A 345 5.13 -2.23 22.17
CA GLU A 345 6.46 -2.78 21.87
C GLU A 345 7.40 -1.73 21.26
N PHE A 346 6.90 -0.90 20.34
CA PHE A 346 7.67 0.20 19.75
C PHE A 346 7.92 1.36 20.72
N GLY A 347 7.30 1.34 21.90
CA GLY A 347 7.31 2.44 22.86
C GLY A 347 6.48 3.64 22.42
N THR A 348 5.57 3.49 21.44
CA THR A 348 4.72 4.60 20.97
C THR A 348 3.71 5.04 22.03
N CYS A 349 3.25 4.10 22.85
CA CYS A 349 2.44 4.37 24.04
C CYS A 349 2.80 3.36 25.14
N SER A 350 2.51 3.67 26.40
CA SER A 350 2.66 2.73 27.52
C SER A 350 1.38 1.89 27.73
N TYR A 351 1.47 0.77 28.45
CA TYR A 351 0.26 -0.02 28.81
C TYR A 351 -0.77 0.80 29.61
N PRO A 352 -0.40 1.62 30.62
CA PRO A 352 -1.35 2.49 31.30
C PRO A 352 -2.05 3.49 30.37
N LEU A 353 -1.31 4.07 29.42
CA LEU A 353 -1.87 4.99 28.43
C LEU A 353 -2.87 4.26 27.53
N ALA A 354 -2.49 3.11 26.97
CA ALA A 354 -3.38 2.29 26.14
C ALA A 354 -4.64 1.86 26.91
N ALA A 355 -4.51 1.47 28.18
CA ALA A 355 -5.62 1.11 29.04
C ALA A 355 -6.56 2.28 29.35
N TYR A 356 -6.00 3.48 29.57
CA TYR A 356 -6.78 4.70 29.74
C TYR A 356 -7.60 5.01 28.48
N LEU A 357 -6.97 4.97 27.30
CA LEU A 357 -7.66 5.18 26.02
C LEU A 357 -8.73 4.12 25.78
N TRP A 358 -8.46 2.85 26.15
CA TRP A 358 -9.44 1.78 26.07
C TRP A 358 -10.72 2.11 26.86
N ILE A 359 -10.58 2.53 28.12
CA ILE A 359 -11.74 2.89 28.95
C ILE A 359 -12.51 4.05 28.33
N CYS A 360 -11.81 5.08 27.83
CA CYS A 360 -12.45 6.24 27.23
C CYS A 360 -13.20 5.88 25.93
N ILE A 361 -12.58 5.12 25.04
CA ILE A 361 -13.17 4.69 23.76
C ILE A 361 -14.39 3.78 24.00
N GLU A 362 -14.28 2.81 24.90
CA GLU A 362 -15.38 1.90 25.21
C GLU A 362 -16.61 2.63 25.79
N ASN A 363 -16.37 3.73 26.51
CA ASN A 363 -17.42 4.57 27.08
C ASN A 363 -17.83 5.74 26.16
N GLY A 364 -17.48 5.69 24.87
CA GLY A 364 -17.98 6.64 23.87
C GLY A 364 -17.39 8.05 23.97
N MET A 365 -16.17 8.21 24.51
CA MET A 365 -15.48 9.49 24.45
C MET A 365 -14.97 9.76 23.03
N SER A 366 -15.25 10.96 22.52
CA SER A 366 -14.73 11.40 21.22
C SER A 366 -13.24 11.73 21.31
N LEU A 367 -12.46 11.29 20.35
CA LEU A 367 -10.99 11.32 20.40
C LEU A 367 -10.38 11.75 19.07
N PHE A 368 -9.50 12.76 19.10
CA PHE A 368 -8.69 13.13 17.94
C PHE A 368 -7.24 12.67 18.11
N MET A 369 -6.77 11.88 17.15
CA MET A 369 -5.35 11.55 17.00
C MET A 369 -4.68 12.66 16.20
N SER A 370 -3.91 13.52 16.86
CA SER A 370 -3.31 14.70 16.26
C SER A 370 -1.79 14.60 16.15
N GLY A 371 -1.20 15.30 15.18
CA GLY A 371 0.23 15.29 14.92
C GLY A 371 0.59 15.70 13.49
N GLU A 372 1.89 15.84 13.23
CA GLU A 372 2.39 16.20 11.90
C GLU A 372 2.24 15.07 10.87
N THR A 373 2.48 15.37 9.60
CA THR A 373 2.56 14.36 8.54
C THR A 373 3.57 13.27 8.90
N ALA A 374 3.26 12.02 8.56
CA ALA A 374 4.10 10.84 8.84
C ALA A 374 4.34 10.52 10.34
N SER A 375 3.64 11.19 11.28
CA SER A 375 3.76 10.89 12.71
C SER A 375 3.10 9.57 13.13
N GLY A 376 2.30 8.94 12.26
CA GLY A 376 1.64 7.65 12.50
C GLY A 376 0.22 7.75 13.09
N LYS A 377 -0.48 8.88 12.88
CA LYS A 377 -1.85 9.11 13.40
C LYS A 377 -2.83 8.02 12.99
N THR A 378 -2.97 7.76 11.68
CA THR A 378 -3.91 6.75 11.17
C THR A 378 -3.55 5.35 11.65
N THR A 379 -2.26 5.04 11.74
CA THR A 379 -1.76 3.77 12.30
C THR A 379 -2.21 3.57 13.74
N SER A 380 -2.02 4.58 14.60
CA SER A 380 -2.45 4.53 15.99
C SER A 380 -3.97 4.51 16.12
N MET A 381 -4.68 5.26 15.27
CA MET A 381 -6.13 5.26 15.23
C MET A 381 -6.68 3.88 14.86
N ASN A 382 -6.09 3.21 13.86
CA ASN A 382 -6.40 1.83 13.49
C ASN A 382 -6.20 0.87 14.67
N ALA A 383 -5.06 0.93 15.35
CA ALA A 383 -4.80 0.09 16.52
C ALA A 383 -5.85 0.25 17.63
N LEU A 384 -6.27 1.49 17.88
CA LEU A 384 -7.27 1.84 18.90
C LEU A 384 -8.69 1.37 18.54
N THR A 385 -8.99 1.06 17.26
CA THR A 385 -10.31 0.52 16.89
C THR A 385 -10.62 -0.78 17.62
N THR A 386 -9.60 -1.57 17.98
CA THR A 386 -9.77 -2.82 18.74
C THR A 386 -10.41 -2.62 20.12
N PHE A 387 -10.37 -1.41 20.67
CA PHE A 387 -11.01 -1.04 21.94
C PHE A 387 -12.47 -0.65 21.82
N ILE A 388 -12.98 -0.41 20.61
CA ILE A 388 -14.40 -0.18 20.37
C ILE A 388 -15.16 -1.47 20.69
N SER A 389 -16.31 -1.36 21.35
CA SER A 389 -17.12 -2.52 21.69
C SER A 389 -17.42 -3.38 20.44
N PRO A 390 -17.19 -4.71 20.46
CA PRO A 390 -17.36 -5.59 19.28
C PRO A 390 -18.76 -5.58 18.65
N GLU A 391 -19.78 -5.22 19.42
CA GLU A 391 -21.19 -5.15 18.99
C GLU A 391 -21.55 -3.81 18.31
N SER A 392 -20.62 -2.84 18.31
CA SER A 392 -20.86 -1.50 17.79
C SER A 392 -21.06 -1.49 16.29
N LYS A 393 -22.03 -0.69 15.83
CA LYS A 393 -22.08 -0.22 14.44
C LYS A 393 -21.07 0.91 14.25
N ILE A 394 -20.14 0.72 13.32
CA ILE A 394 -19.12 1.72 12.99
C ILE A 394 -19.33 2.20 11.56
N VAL A 395 -19.27 3.52 11.35
CA VAL A 395 -19.25 4.12 10.02
C VAL A 395 -17.92 4.83 9.86
N SER A 396 -17.10 4.41 8.90
CA SER A 396 -15.86 5.11 8.55
C SER A 396 -16.06 5.93 7.28
N ILE A 397 -15.55 7.15 7.27
CA ILE A 397 -15.64 8.09 6.16
C ILE A 397 -14.24 8.59 5.86
N GLU A 398 -13.77 8.36 4.64
CA GLU A 398 -12.39 8.64 4.26
C GLU A 398 -12.30 9.24 2.86
N ASP A 399 -11.34 10.12 2.60
CA ASP A 399 -11.00 10.48 1.21
C ASP A 399 -10.28 9.35 0.48
N THR A 400 -9.54 8.54 1.22
CA THR A 400 -8.99 7.29 0.70
C THR A 400 -9.05 6.23 1.79
N PRO A 401 -9.47 5.00 1.45
CA PRO A 401 -9.47 3.86 2.36
C PRO A 401 -8.10 3.59 3.01
N GLU A 402 -7.90 4.01 4.26
CA GLU A 402 -6.74 3.66 5.12
C GLU A 402 -7.17 2.94 6.41
N LEU A 403 -8.40 3.16 6.86
CA LEU A 403 -8.92 2.56 8.08
C LEU A 403 -9.26 1.09 7.86
N MET A 404 -8.82 0.28 8.81
CA MET A 404 -9.04 -1.16 8.88
C MET A 404 -9.68 -1.47 10.22
N ILE A 405 -10.96 -1.84 10.17
CA ILE A 405 -11.79 -2.01 11.35
C ILE A 405 -12.18 -3.49 11.45
N PRO A 406 -11.89 -4.18 12.57
CA PRO A 406 -12.11 -5.62 12.69
C PRO A 406 -13.58 -5.97 12.97
N HIS A 407 -14.44 -4.98 13.25
CA HIS A 407 -15.85 -5.16 13.58
C HIS A 407 -16.67 -5.64 12.39
N LYS A 408 -17.56 -6.60 12.64
CA LYS A 408 -18.46 -7.15 11.62
C LYS A 408 -19.49 -6.14 11.11
N ASN A 409 -19.96 -5.24 11.97
CA ASN A 409 -20.96 -4.22 11.63
C ASN A 409 -20.29 -2.89 11.25
N TRP A 410 -19.48 -2.94 10.19
CA TRP A 410 -18.72 -1.79 9.69
C TRP A 410 -19.26 -1.36 8.32
N VAL A 411 -19.65 -0.08 8.23
CA VAL A 411 -19.95 0.60 6.97
C VAL A 411 -18.73 1.43 6.58
N ARG A 412 -18.17 1.17 5.40
CA ARG A 412 -17.02 1.91 4.86
C ARG A 412 -17.48 2.81 3.73
N GLU A 413 -17.34 4.11 3.90
CA GLU A 413 -17.70 5.13 2.92
C GLU A 413 -16.47 5.92 2.50
N VAL A 414 -16.34 6.15 1.19
CA VAL A 414 -15.19 6.87 0.61
C VAL A 414 -15.71 8.04 -0.21
N SER A 415 -15.12 9.21 -0.01
CA SER A 415 -15.50 10.41 -0.77
C SER A 415 -15.17 10.22 -2.26
N LYS A 416 -15.99 10.81 -3.13
CA LYS A 416 -15.81 10.78 -4.58
C LYS A 416 -15.82 12.20 -5.10
N GLY A 417 -14.63 12.78 -5.27
CA GLY A 417 -14.48 14.06 -5.99
C GLY A 417 -14.71 13.89 -7.50
N LYS A 418 -15.26 14.89 -8.19
CA LYS A 418 -15.35 14.91 -9.66
C LYS A 418 -13.98 14.81 -10.33
N GLY A 419 -13.88 13.95 -11.33
CA GLY A 419 -13.19 14.32 -12.57
C GLY A 419 -14.16 15.21 -13.36
N LYS A 420 -13.78 16.43 -13.74
CA LYS A 420 -14.64 17.33 -14.52
C LYS A 420 -14.88 16.77 -15.94
N GLY A 421 -15.76 15.79 -16.11
CA GLY A 421 -15.99 15.17 -17.41
C GLY A 421 -16.96 13.99 -17.41
N GLU A 422 -17.22 13.37 -16.26
CA GLU A 422 -18.29 12.38 -16.11
C GLU A 422 -19.61 13.13 -15.84
N GLY A 423 -20.61 12.99 -16.72
CA GLY A 423 -21.85 13.76 -16.70
C GLY A 423 -22.59 13.71 -15.35
N GLU A 424 -23.35 14.78 -15.04
CA GLU A 424 -24.36 15.04 -13.97
C GLU A 424 -24.34 14.27 -12.62
N GLY A 425 -23.32 13.49 -12.30
CA GLY A 425 -23.12 12.90 -10.98
C GLY A 425 -22.61 13.99 -10.03
N GLY A 426 -23.37 14.24 -8.95
CA GLY A 426 -22.94 15.16 -7.89
C GLY A 426 -21.62 14.71 -7.26
N ASP A 427 -20.79 15.69 -6.86
CA ASP A 427 -19.66 15.43 -5.97
C ASP A 427 -20.20 14.78 -4.68
N VAL A 428 -19.56 13.71 -4.20
CA VAL A 428 -19.88 13.14 -2.89
C VAL A 428 -18.70 13.43 -1.98
N THR A 429 -18.83 14.48 -1.17
CA THR A 429 -17.78 14.93 -0.27
C THR A 429 -17.84 14.20 1.07
N MET A 430 -16.77 14.28 1.88
CA MET A 430 -16.83 13.79 3.27
C MET A 430 -17.94 14.46 4.07
N PHE A 431 -18.26 15.73 3.79
CA PHE A 431 -19.38 16.44 4.40
C PHE A 431 -20.72 15.75 4.10
N ASP A 432 -20.95 15.34 2.85
CA ASP A 432 -22.19 14.67 2.44
C ASP A 432 -22.34 13.30 3.10
N LEU A 433 -21.25 12.52 3.10
CA LEU A 433 -21.18 11.21 3.75
C LEU A 433 -21.42 11.33 5.26
N LEU A 434 -20.80 12.31 5.91
CA LEU A 434 -20.93 12.50 7.35
C LEU A 434 -22.35 12.91 7.75
N ARG A 435 -23.04 13.71 6.92
CA ARG A 435 -24.47 13.97 7.11
C ARG A 435 -25.34 12.73 6.90
N ALA A 436 -25.00 11.88 5.93
CA ALA A 436 -25.71 10.63 5.69
C ALA A 436 -25.52 9.65 6.85
N ALA A 437 -24.30 9.54 7.40
CA ALA A 437 -23.94 8.68 8.52
C ALA A 437 -24.79 8.93 9.76
N LEU A 438 -25.17 10.19 10.06
CA LEU A 438 -26.07 10.51 11.18
C LEU A 438 -27.44 9.82 11.09
N ARG A 439 -27.90 9.46 9.89
CA ARG A 439 -29.16 8.72 9.68
C ARG A 439 -28.99 7.21 9.81
N GLN A 440 -27.75 6.74 9.85
CA GLN A 440 -27.43 5.32 9.94
C GLN A 440 -27.40 4.81 11.39
N ARG A 441 -27.58 5.69 12.39
CA ARG A 441 -27.50 5.38 13.83
C ARG A 441 -26.21 4.64 14.21
N PRO A 442 -25.03 5.21 13.90
CA PRO A 442 -23.75 4.62 14.29
C PRO A 442 -23.55 4.68 15.81
N ASN A 443 -22.88 3.68 16.37
CA ASN A 443 -22.35 3.76 17.74
C ASN A 443 -21.01 4.52 17.78
N MET A 444 -20.28 4.54 16.66
CA MET A 444 -19.08 5.36 16.49
C MET A 444 -18.95 5.79 15.04
N ILE A 445 -18.59 7.05 14.82
CA ILE A 445 -18.21 7.58 13.52
C ILE A 445 -16.70 7.75 13.50
N MET A 446 -16.05 7.25 12.45
CA MET A 446 -14.63 7.45 12.22
C MET A 446 -14.44 8.30 10.98
N VAL A 447 -13.69 9.39 11.09
CA VAL A 447 -13.33 10.23 9.96
C VAL A 447 -11.83 10.08 9.72
N GLY A 448 -11.42 9.74 8.50
CA GLY A 448 -10.02 9.48 8.16
C GLY A 448 -9.12 10.65 8.58
N GLU A 449 -9.41 11.85 8.07
CA GLU A 449 -8.77 13.09 8.49
C GLU A 449 -9.72 14.26 8.30
N ILE A 450 -9.90 15.11 9.32
CA ILE A 450 -10.66 16.36 9.20
C ILE A 450 -9.72 17.49 8.78
N ARG A 451 -10.07 18.16 7.68
CA ARG A 451 -9.33 19.26 7.05
C ARG A 451 -10.19 20.49 6.78
N GLY A 452 -11.51 20.35 6.67
CA GLY A 452 -12.42 21.40 6.28
C GLY A 452 -13.83 21.28 6.86
N VAL A 453 -14.83 21.64 6.06
CA VAL A 453 -16.22 21.85 6.47
C VAL A 453 -16.90 20.60 7.07
N GLU A 454 -16.40 19.41 6.79
CA GLU A 454 -16.83 18.17 7.42
C GLU A 454 -16.60 18.18 8.95
N GLY A 455 -15.63 18.96 9.44
CA GLY A 455 -15.39 19.12 10.88
C GLY A 455 -16.59 19.70 11.63
N ALA A 456 -17.33 20.63 11.03
CA ALA A 456 -18.55 21.17 11.64
C ALA A 456 -19.64 20.09 11.83
N VAL A 457 -19.76 19.18 10.86
CA VAL A 457 -20.71 18.06 10.95
C VAL A 457 -20.23 17.02 11.97
N ALA A 458 -18.92 16.78 12.07
CA ALA A 458 -18.35 15.89 13.07
C ALA A 458 -18.67 16.37 14.50
N PHE A 459 -18.50 17.65 14.77
CA PHE A 459 -18.88 18.23 16.06
C PHE A 459 -20.40 18.24 16.28
N GLY A 460 -21.20 18.43 15.23
CA GLY A 460 -22.65 18.21 15.30
C GLY A 460 -23.04 16.76 15.63
N ALA A 461 -22.26 15.78 15.18
CA ALA A 461 -22.44 14.37 15.53
C ALA A 461 -22.18 14.15 17.03
N MET A 462 -21.07 14.69 17.56
CA MET A 462 -20.74 14.62 18.99
C MET A 462 -21.85 15.23 19.84
N GLN A 463 -22.38 16.39 19.45
CA GLN A 463 -23.48 17.08 20.14
C GLN A 463 -24.76 16.24 20.20
N THR A 464 -24.99 15.41 19.18
CA THR A 464 -26.17 14.52 19.10
C THR A 464 -25.93 13.13 19.70
N GLY A 465 -24.82 12.96 20.43
CA GLY A 465 -24.50 11.72 21.15
C GLY A 465 -23.84 10.64 20.31
N HIS A 466 -23.26 10.99 19.15
CA HIS A 466 -22.48 10.07 18.33
C HIS A 466 -20.98 10.32 18.58
N PRO A 467 -20.27 9.39 19.26
CA PRO A 467 -18.82 9.50 19.43
C PRO A 467 -18.10 9.57 18.09
N VAL A 468 -17.14 10.48 17.97
CA VAL A 468 -16.33 10.63 16.76
C VAL A 468 -14.85 10.40 17.09
N MET A 469 -14.20 9.59 16.25
CA MET A 469 -12.75 9.46 16.22
C MET A 469 -12.21 9.98 14.89
N SER A 470 -11.17 10.80 14.92
CA SER A 470 -10.57 11.34 13.68
C SER A 470 -9.08 11.57 13.83
N THR A 471 -8.36 11.56 12.70
CA THR A 471 -7.04 12.18 12.68
C THR A 471 -7.13 13.68 12.41
N PHE A 472 -6.14 14.43 12.90
CA PHE A 472 -6.04 15.87 12.68
C PHE A 472 -4.57 16.32 12.59
N HIS A 473 -4.28 17.34 11.79
CA HIS A 473 -2.90 17.85 11.66
C HIS A 473 -2.65 19.02 12.63
N ALA A 474 -2.27 18.74 13.87
CA ALA A 474 -1.80 19.78 14.79
C ALA A 474 -0.76 19.25 15.77
N SER A 475 0.24 20.08 16.10
CA SER A 475 1.35 19.71 16.99
C SER A 475 1.07 19.99 18.47
N SER A 476 -0.05 20.62 18.80
CA SER A 476 -0.49 20.92 20.18
C SER A 476 -2.00 21.10 20.23
N VAL A 477 -2.58 21.07 21.43
CA VAL A 477 -4.02 21.27 21.66
C VAL A 477 -4.46 22.67 21.24
N GLU A 478 -3.66 23.70 21.55
CA GLU A 478 -3.97 25.08 21.21
C GLU A 478 -4.03 25.27 19.69
N LYS A 479 -3.05 24.73 18.95
CA LYS A 479 -3.06 24.77 17.47
C LYS A 479 -4.23 23.99 16.89
N LEU A 480 -4.61 22.87 17.51
CA LEU A 480 -5.79 22.10 17.12
C LEU A 480 -7.04 22.96 17.26
N ILE A 481 -7.25 23.59 18.41
CA ILE A 481 -8.42 24.46 18.67
C ILE A 481 -8.44 25.66 17.71
N GLN A 482 -7.29 26.30 17.48
CA GLN A 482 -7.19 27.41 16.51
C GLN A 482 -7.63 26.98 15.11
N ARG A 483 -7.20 25.80 14.65
CA ARG A 483 -7.59 25.27 13.33
C ARG A 483 -9.05 24.85 13.27
N LEU A 484 -9.58 24.22 14.32
CA LEU A 484 -10.99 23.84 14.38
C LEU A 484 -11.92 25.05 14.34
N THR A 485 -11.54 26.13 15.01
CA THR A 485 -12.34 27.36 15.10
C THR A 485 -12.12 28.32 13.93
N GLY A 486 -11.05 28.13 13.16
CA GLY A 486 -10.71 28.93 11.98
C GLY A 486 -11.23 28.36 10.66
N ASP A 487 -11.12 29.16 9.60
CA ASP A 487 -11.42 28.74 8.23
C ASP A 487 -10.43 27.64 7.78
N PRO A 488 -10.87 26.59 7.05
CA PRO A 488 -12.23 26.35 6.51
C PRO A 488 -13.18 25.54 7.41
N ILE A 489 -12.82 25.24 8.66
CA ILE A 489 -13.61 24.33 9.53
C ILE A 489 -14.72 25.08 10.27
N ASN A 490 -14.40 26.25 10.85
CA ASN A 490 -15.34 27.19 11.45
C ASN A 490 -16.25 26.61 12.56
N ILE A 491 -15.72 25.77 13.45
CA ILE A 491 -16.46 25.27 14.63
C ILE A 491 -16.65 26.40 15.66
N PRO A 492 -17.87 26.63 16.16
CA PRO A 492 -18.11 27.56 17.27
C PRO A 492 -17.29 27.17 18.51
N LYS A 493 -16.61 28.14 19.13
CA LYS A 493 -15.77 27.92 20.31
C LYS A 493 -16.49 27.20 21.45
N THR A 494 -17.78 27.49 21.63
CA THR A 494 -18.66 26.90 22.64
C THR A 494 -18.94 25.41 22.44
N PHE A 495 -18.53 24.81 21.32
CA PHE A 495 -18.76 23.39 21.02
C PHE A 495 -17.47 22.56 21.03
N ILE A 496 -16.31 23.19 21.28
CA ILE A 496 -15.02 22.51 21.24
C ILE A 496 -14.92 21.43 22.32
N ASP A 497 -15.57 21.63 23.46
CA ASP A 497 -15.64 20.69 24.59
C ASP A 497 -16.51 19.44 24.32
N ASN A 498 -17.21 19.38 23.18
CA ASN A 498 -17.79 18.11 22.71
C ASN A 498 -16.71 17.07 22.36
N LEU A 499 -15.54 17.51 21.89
CA LEU A 499 -14.38 16.65 21.75
C LEU A 499 -13.80 16.39 23.13
N ASN A 500 -13.57 15.13 23.51
CA ASN A 500 -13.17 14.79 24.87
C ASN A 500 -11.66 14.61 25.01
N LEU A 501 -11.04 13.97 24.01
CA LEU A 501 -9.62 13.62 24.03
C LEU A 501 -8.88 14.13 22.82
N VAL A 502 -7.67 14.63 23.06
CA VAL A 502 -6.67 14.92 22.04
C VAL A 502 -5.39 14.16 22.39
N VAL A 503 -4.93 13.30 21.48
CA VAL A 503 -3.64 12.63 21.60
C VAL A 503 -2.67 13.30 20.61
N ILE A 504 -1.57 13.87 21.10
CA ILE A 504 -0.53 14.43 20.23
C ILE A 504 0.53 13.36 19.99
N GLN A 505 0.75 13.00 18.73
CA GLN A 505 1.74 12.01 18.31
C GLN A 505 2.75 12.60 17.32
N THR A 506 4.03 12.35 17.58
CA THR A 506 5.15 12.94 16.84
C THR A 506 6.19 11.88 16.45
N ALA A 507 6.85 12.09 15.31
CA ALA A 507 8.06 11.36 14.93
C ALA A 507 9.28 12.02 15.60
N VAL A 508 9.85 11.35 16.60
CA VAL A 508 10.98 11.83 17.39
C VAL A 508 12.27 11.20 16.88
N ARG A 509 13.33 12.00 16.77
CA ARG A 509 14.67 11.52 16.45
C ARG A 509 15.45 11.25 17.74
N ARG A 510 15.86 10.00 17.96
CA ARG A 510 16.66 9.60 19.12
C ARG A 510 18.13 10.00 18.94
N PRO A 511 18.92 10.07 20.03
CA PRO A 511 20.36 10.36 19.96
C PRO A 511 21.16 9.39 19.07
N ASP A 512 20.69 8.15 18.93
CA ASP A 512 21.24 7.13 18.04
C ASP A 512 20.96 7.39 16.54
N GLY A 513 20.25 8.46 16.20
CA GLY A 513 19.86 8.83 14.85
C GLY A 513 18.62 8.10 14.32
N SER A 514 18.04 7.15 15.07
CA SER A 514 16.81 6.46 14.69
C SER A 514 15.58 7.36 14.89
N THR A 515 14.58 7.19 14.03
CA THR A 515 13.28 7.87 14.16
C THR A 515 12.28 6.91 14.77
N VAL A 516 11.68 7.31 15.89
CA VAL A 516 10.62 6.58 16.58
C VAL A 516 9.37 7.44 16.65
N ARG A 517 8.20 6.83 16.82
CA ARG A 517 6.93 7.56 16.94
C ARG A 517 6.46 7.46 18.39
N ARG A 518 6.08 8.59 19.00
CA ARG A 518 5.69 8.70 20.43
C ARG A 518 4.42 9.51 20.57
N GLN A 519 3.53 9.06 21.45
CA GLN A 519 2.38 9.85 21.91
C GLN A 519 2.88 10.77 23.01
N ILE A 520 3.20 12.01 22.65
CA ILE A 520 3.93 12.93 23.54
C ILE A 520 3.03 13.58 24.59
N ALA A 521 1.73 13.69 24.30
CA ALA A 521 0.74 14.25 25.20
C ALA A 521 -0.63 13.61 24.96
N VAL A 522 -1.37 13.37 26.04
CA VAL A 522 -2.81 13.06 26.00
C VAL A 522 -3.52 14.10 26.85
N SER A 523 -4.45 14.84 26.25
CA SER A 523 -5.15 15.94 26.91
C SER A 523 -6.66 15.74 26.87
N GLU A 524 -7.29 15.99 28.02
CA GLU A 524 -8.74 16.03 28.18
C GLU A 524 -9.22 17.46 27.97
N LEU A 525 -10.15 17.70 27.04
CA LEU A 525 -10.82 18.99 26.94
C LEU A 525 -11.94 19.05 27.97
N VAL A 526 -11.87 20.04 28.86
CA VAL A 526 -12.78 20.16 30.01
C VAL A 526 -13.91 21.14 29.74
N GLY A 527 -13.60 22.29 29.15
CA GLY A 527 -14.61 23.31 28.89
C GLY A 527 -14.08 24.59 28.25
N TYR A 528 -15.01 25.46 27.88
CA TYR A 528 -14.76 26.80 27.34
C TYR A 528 -15.31 27.86 28.30
N ASP A 529 -14.49 28.84 28.65
CA ASP A 529 -14.92 30.01 29.41
C ASP A 529 -15.26 31.16 28.45
N ALA A 530 -16.54 31.55 28.41
CA ALA A 530 -17.03 32.60 27.54
C ALA A 530 -16.57 34.00 27.97
N GLU A 531 -16.25 34.21 29.26
CA GLU A 531 -15.82 35.52 29.76
C GLU A 531 -14.38 35.82 29.36
N SER A 532 -13.44 34.90 29.61
CA SER A 532 -12.05 35.05 29.18
C SER A 532 -11.82 34.70 27.70
N GLY A 533 -12.75 33.96 27.08
CA GLY A 533 -12.55 33.35 25.78
C GLY A 533 -11.50 32.24 25.77
N GLY A 534 -11.11 31.74 26.95
CA GLY A 534 -10.11 30.70 27.16
C GLY A 534 -10.69 29.29 27.09
N PHE A 535 -9.86 28.33 26.72
CA PHE A 535 -10.17 26.90 26.76
C PHE A 535 -9.44 26.24 27.92
N SER A 536 -10.13 25.38 28.66
CA SER A 536 -9.56 24.58 29.74
C SER A 536 -9.37 23.14 29.26
N PHE A 537 -8.14 22.64 29.38
CA PHE A 537 -7.80 21.25 29.14
C PHE A 537 -6.78 20.78 30.17
N VAL A 538 -6.78 19.47 30.43
CA VAL A 538 -5.87 18.83 31.41
C VAL A 538 -5.02 17.82 30.66
N GLU A 539 -3.71 17.98 30.72
CA GLU A 539 -2.77 16.97 30.22
C GLU A 539 -2.69 15.81 31.22
N VAL A 540 -3.22 14.66 30.82
CA VAL A 540 -3.28 13.46 31.66
C VAL A 540 -2.08 12.54 31.45
N PHE A 541 -1.47 12.54 30.27
CA PHE A 541 -0.20 11.87 30.03
C PHE A 541 0.78 12.81 29.35
N SER A 542 2.04 12.76 29.79
CA SER A 542 3.18 13.39 29.15
C SER A 542 4.24 12.34 28.82
N TRP A 543 5.03 12.58 27.78
CA TRP A 543 6.20 11.77 27.46
C TRP A 543 7.48 12.47 27.92
N ASP A 544 8.33 11.75 28.65
CA ASP A 544 9.66 12.22 29.02
C ASP A 544 10.69 11.81 27.96
N PRO A 545 11.30 12.77 27.22
CA PRO A 545 12.33 12.49 26.24
C PRO A 545 13.62 11.89 26.80
N VAL A 546 13.91 12.11 28.09
CA VAL A 546 15.16 11.67 28.71
C VAL A 546 15.11 10.18 29.01
N THR A 547 14.01 9.72 29.60
CA THR A 547 13.82 8.30 29.95
C THR A 547 13.12 7.49 28.85
N ASP A 548 12.55 8.15 27.83
CA ASP A 548 11.69 7.56 26.81
C ASP A 548 10.47 6.84 27.41
N THR A 549 9.88 7.43 28.46
CA THR A 549 8.72 6.86 29.17
C THR A 549 7.52 7.80 29.15
N HIS A 550 6.34 7.26 29.45
CA HIS A 550 5.11 8.05 29.56
C HIS A 550 4.71 8.15 31.02
N GLU A 551 4.50 9.37 31.51
CA GLU A 551 4.08 9.66 32.88
C GLU A 551 2.57 9.88 32.93
N PHE A 552 1.89 9.27 33.91
CA PHE A 552 0.44 9.42 34.09
C PHE A 552 0.14 10.54 35.10
N ASN A 553 0.30 11.78 34.65
CA ASN A 553 0.10 12.99 35.47
C ASN A 553 -1.35 13.16 35.95
N GLY A 554 -2.32 12.63 35.19
CA GLY A 554 -3.75 12.67 35.52
C GLY A 554 -4.22 11.64 36.53
N LYS A 555 -3.33 10.86 37.15
CA LYS A 555 -3.73 9.83 38.12
C LYS A 555 -4.26 10.47 39.41
N GLY A 556 -5.55 10.32 39.65
CA GLY A 556 -6.26 10.94 40.79
C GLY A 556 -6.79 12.35 40.51
N SER A 557 -6.74 12.80 39.26
CA SER A 557 -7.20 14.13 38.84
C SER A 557 -7.81 14.18 37.44
N SER A 558 -8.00 13.04 36.78
CA SER A 558 -8.62 12.94 35.46
C SER A 558 -10.10 13.33 35.53
N TYR A 559 -10.45 14.37 34.77
CA TYR A 559 -11.83 14.85 34.67
C TYR A 559 -12.71 13.82 33.96
N LEU A 560 -12.23 13.21 32.87
CA LEU A 560 -13.01 12.22 32.14
C LEU A 560 -13.26 10.95 32.96
N LEU A 561 -12.25 10.43 33.67
CA LEU A 561 -12.43 9.24 34.48
C LEU A 561 -13.37 9.51 35.66
N GLU A 562 -13.14 10.56 36.44
CA GLU A 562 -13.87 10.76 37.69
C GLU A 562 -15.20 11.49 37.50
N SER A 563 -15.24 12.53 36.67
CA SER A 563 -16.42 13.40 36.55
C SER A 563 -17.39 12.94 35.46
N LYS A 564 -16.90 12.18 34.45
CA LYS A 564 -17.72 11.74 33.33
C LYS A 564 -18.00 10.24 33.36
N ILE A 565 -16.97 9.40 33.21
CA ILE A 565 -17.11 7.96 33.05
C ILE A 565 -17.56 7.31 34.35
N ALA A 566 -16.92 7.60 35.48
CA ALA A 566 -17.33 7.08 36.78
C ALA A 566 -18.78 7.44 37.11
N THR A 567 -19.20 8.66 36.80
CA THR A 567 -20.59 9.10 36.98
C THR A 567 -21.55 8.38 36.03
N MET A 568 -21.19 8.20 34.75
CA MET A 568 -21.99 7.41 33.79
C MET A 568 -22.17 5.95 34.23
N LEU A 569 -21.14 5.36 34.85
CA LEU A 569 -21.17 3.99 35.37
C LEU A 569 -21.90 3.88 36.73
N GLY A 570 -22.30 5.02 37.33
CA GLY A 570 -23.00 5.05 38.61
C GLY A 570 -22.10 4.80 39.83
N ILE A 571 -20.79 5.05 39.72
CA ILE A 571 -19.85 4.91 40.83
C ILE A 571 -20.15 6.01 41.87
N PRO A 572 -20.34 5.65 43.17
CA PRO A 572 -20.50 6.64 44.22
C PRO A 572 -19.30 7.59 44.34
N GLU A 573 -19.54 8.86 44.69
CA GLU A 573 -18.49 9.90 44.75
C GLU A 573 -17.23 9.46 45.53
N HIS A 574 -17.42 8.85 46.69
CA HIS A 574 -16.34 8.37 47.56
C HIS A 574 -15.58 7.14 47.01
N LYS A 575 -16.08 6.52 45.94
CA LYS A 575 -15.46 5.37 45.26
C LYS A 575 -14.95 5.71 43.87
N LYS A 576 -15.10 6.94 43.36
CA LYS A 576 -14.66 7.31 42.01
C LYS A 576 -13.19 6.97 41.73
N ALA A 577 -12.32 7.12 42.72
CA ALA A 577 -10.91 6.73 42.64
C ALA A 577 -10.67 5.24 42.29
N GLN A 578 -11.66 4.36 42.46
CA GLN A 578 -11.55 2.95 42.06
C GLN A 578 -11.43 2.78 40.54
N ILE A 579 -11.85 3.76 39.75
CA ILE A 579 -11.72 3.69 38.29
C ILE A 579 -10.26 3.61 37.83
N TYR A 580 -9.30 4.13 38.61
CA TYR A 580 -7.88 3.95 38.32
C TYR A 580 -7.41 2.51 38.53
N MET A 581 -8.07 1.72 39.39
CA MET A 581 -7.80 0.29 39.50
C MET A 581 -8.21 -0.45 38.24
N GLU A 582 -9.26 0.00 37.55
CA GLU A 582 -9.66 -0.54 36.25
C GLU A 582 -8.62 -0.20 35.17
N VAL A 583 -8.04 1.01 35.17
CA VAL A 583 -6.91 1.36 34.29
C VAL A 583 -5.75 0.38 34.51
N GLU A 584 -5.35 0.14 35.76
CA GLU A 584 -4.28 -0.80 36.09
C GLU A 584 -4.60 -2.24 35.71
N LYS A 585 -5.84 -2.68 35.91
CA LYS A 585 -6.32 -4.01 35.51
C LYS A 585 -6.23 -4.20 34.00
N ARG A 586 -6.73 -3.25 33.21
CA ARG A 586 -6.65 -3.30 31.74
C ARG A 586 -5.21 -3.22 31.23
N ALA A 587 -4.36 -2.42 31.86
CA ALA A 587 -2.93 -2.38 31.53
C ALA A 587 -2.27 -3.76 31.73
N LYS A 588 -2.56 -4.44 32.86
CA LYS A 588 -2.08 -5.80 33.13
C LYS A 588 -2.65 -6.85 32.15
N ILE A 589 -3.90 -6.69 31.72
CA ILE A 589 -4.49 -7.56 30.69
C ILE A 589 -3.71 -7.43 29.38
N LEU A 590 -3.49 -6.19 28.90
CA LEU A 590 -2.71 -5.94 27.68
C LEU A 590 -1.28 -6.48 27.79
N GLU A 591 -0.63 -6.28 28.94
CA GLU A 591 0.71 -6.82 29.19
C GLU A 591 0.74 -8.36 29.13
N ARG A 592 -0.26 -9.04 29.72
CA ARG A 592 -0.36 -10.50 29.68
C ARG A 592 -0.61 -11.03 28.27
N LEU A 593 -1.51 -10.39 27.51
CA LEU A 593 -1.77 -10.76 26.13
C LEU A 593 -0.53 -10.59 25.26
N HIS A 594 0.17 -9.46 25.42
CA HIS A 594 1.42 -9.22 24.70
C HIS A 594 2.48 -10.27 25.03
N LYS A 595 2.70 -10.59 26.32
CA LYS A 595 3.63 -11.66 26.74
C LYS A 595 3.24 -13.05 26.24
N ALA A 596 1.95 -13.29 25.99
CA ALA A 596 1.45 -14.53 25.40
C ALA A 596 1.55 -14.57 23.86
N GLY A 597 2.09 -13.53 23.22
CA GLY A 597 2.35 -13.49 21.79
C GLY A 597 1.24 -12.87 20.93
N TYR A 598 0.17 -12.32 21.53
CA TYR A 598 -0.91 -11.66 20.79
C TYR A 598 -0.45 -10.30 20.25
N THR A 599 0.25 -10.34 19.12
CA THR A 599 0.79 -9.17 18.41
C THR A 599 0.08 -8.91 17.08
N ASP A 600 -0.62 -9.89 16.52
CA ASP A 600 -1.47 -9.70 15.35
C ASP A 600 -2.72 -8.88 15.71
N PHE A 601 -3.16 -8.03 14.77
CA PHE A 601 -4.28 -7.11 14.96
C PHE A 601 -5.63 -7.82 15.13
N TYR A 602 -5.92 -8.81 14.30
CA TYR A 602 -7.19 -9.52 14.31
C TYR A 602 -7.25 -10.54 15.44
N GLU A 603 -6.17 -11.27 15.69
CA GLU A 603 -6.08 -12.20 16.84
C GLU A 603 -6.26 -11.47 18.17
N LEU A 604 -5.67 -10.28 18.31
CA LEU A 604 -5.84 -9.46 19.50
C LEU A 604 -7.31 -9.02 19.66
N HIS A 605 -7.96 -8.53 18.60
CA HIS A 605 -9.37 -8.14 18.64
C HIS A 605 -10.28 -9.30 19.04
N ASP A 606 -10.06 -10.48 18.48
CA ASP A 606 -10.81 -11.70 18.82
C ASP A 606 -10.62 -12.09 20.30
N MET A 607 -9.41 -11.95 20.81
CA MET A 607 -9.13 -12.24 22.21
C MET A 607 -9.79 -11.21 23.15
N LEU A 608 -9.73 -9.92 22.83
CA LEU A 608 -10.45 -8.88 23.58
C LEU A 608 -11.97 -9.12 23.58
N THR A 609 -12.52 -9.56 22.46
CA THR A 609 -13.94 -9.94 22.35
C THR A 609 -14.29 -11.12 23.26
N LYS A 610 -13.42 -12.14 23.34
CA LYS A 610 -13.59 -13.27 24.27
C LYS A 610 -13.55 -12.82 25.73
N LEU A 611 -12.61 -11.94 26.09
CA LEU A 611 -12.50 -11.39 27.45
C LEU A 611 -13.76 -10.61 27.83
N LYS A 612 -14.30 -9.80 26.91
CA LYS A 612 -15.56 -9.08 27.12
C LYS A 612 -16.72 -10.03 27.36
N LYS A 613 -16.86 -11.06 26.50
CA LYS A 613 -17.93 -12.07 26.62
C LYS A 613 -17.86 -12.86 27.94
N GLN A 614 -16.67 -13.07 28.48
CA GLN A 614 -16.44 -13.73 29.77
C GLN A 614 -16.68 -12.81 30.99
N GLY A 615 -16.99 -11.53 30.76
CA GLY A 615 -17.24 -10.57 31.83
C GLY A 615 -15.98 -10.08 32.56
N LEU A 616 -14.78 -10.40 32.08
CA LEU A 616 -13.52 -9.98 32.70
C LEU A 616 -13.27 -8.46 32.61
N LEU A 617 -13.97 -7.78 31.68
CA LEU A 617 -13.93 -6.34 31.49
C LEU A 617 -15.09 -5.60 32.16
N THR A 618 -15.97 -6.32 32.85
CA THR A 618 -17.02 -5.71 33.66
C THR A 618 -16.36 -4.96 34.81
N ILE A 619 -16.86 -3.75 35.06
CA ILE A 619 -16.38 -2.92 36.16
C ILE A 619 -17.40 -3.07 37.29
N ASP A 620 -17.07 -3.92 38.27
CA ASP A 620 -17.90 -4.19 39.44
C ASP A 620 -17.42 -3.32 40.62
N PHE A 621 -18.35 -2.75 41.40
CA PHE A 621 -18.06 -1.76 42.47
C PHE A 621 -18.69 -2.06 43.83
#